data_AF-A0A2A2GZ77-F1
#
_entry.id   AF-A0A2A2GZ77-F1
#
_cell.length_a   1.000
_cell.length_b   1.000
_cell.length_c   1.000
_cell.angle_alpha   90.00
_cell.angle_beta   90.00
_cell.angle_gamma   90.00
#
_symmetry.space_group_name_H-M   'P 1'
#
loop_
_entity.id
_entity.type
_entity.pdbx_description
1 polymer ?
#
loop_
_entity_poly.entity_id
_entity_poly.type
_entity_poly.pdbx_seq_one_letter_code
_entity_poly.pdbx_strand_id
1 'polypeptide(L)'
;MDLRKRRSLERANDPSGNRECNMLWRPYTFVVVIIVGLIISLIFINARYQTIKQNYQTLKQQYQAQIEVVKLQQDKIDVLQKIDIQQTEKLNNAKAELDKLHDAVRAGTKRLLVNAVCRTSKTTTAQSRYDEATPQFSEAARQDYFRLRVMIAENEKQTEYLQQYIKTQCQ
;
A
#
# COMPACT_ATOMS: atom_id res chain seq x y z
N MET A 1 -80.50 -17.07 43.57
CA MET A 1 -79.84 -16.52 42.36
C MET A 1 -80.83 -16.64 41.20
N ASP A 2 -81.40 -15.52 40.78
CA ASP A 2 -82.70 -15.48 40.10
C ASP A 2 -82.64 -15.87 38.60
N LEU A 3 -83.39 -16.91 38.23
CA LEU A 3 -83.50 -17.41 36.85
C LEU A 3 -84.07 -16.35 35.89
N ARG A 4 -84.80 -15.36 36.42
CA ARG A 4 -85.33 -14.24 35.64
C ARG A 4 -84.23 -13.33 35.08
N LYS A 5 -83.10 -13.22 35.79
CA LYS A 5 -81.97 -12.36 35.41
C LYS A 5 -81.04 -12.99 34.36
N ARG A 6 -80.97 -14.33 34.29
CA ARG A 6 -80.25 -15.01 33.19
C ARG A 6 -80.98 -14.86 31.86
N ARG A 7 -82.30 -15.01 31.84
CA ARG A 7 -83.12 -14.91 30.62
C ARG A 7 -83.16 -13.50 30.01
N SER A 8 -82.87 -12.46 30.78
CA SER A 8 -82.69 -11.09 30.26
C SER A 8 -81.33 -10.84 29.64
N LEU A 9 -80.28 -11.51 30.12
CA LEU A 9 -78.92 -11.39 29.58
C LEU A 9 -78.76 -12.18 28.28
N GLU A 10 -79.43 -13.34 28.13
CA GLU A 10 -79.43 -14.10 26.87
C GLU A 10 -80.13 -13.38 25.71
N ARG A 11 -81.15 -12.56 25.99
CA ARG A 11 -81.81 -11.74 24.95
C ARG A 11 -80.97 -10.56 24.47
N ALA A 12 -79.96 -10.13 25.22
CA ALA A 12 -79.06 -9.04 24.83
C ALA A 12 -77.88 -9.53 23.97
N ASN A 13 -77.65 -10.84 23.88
CA ASN A 13 -76.56 -11.46 23.13
C ASN A 13 -77.06 -12.23 21.90
N ASP A 14 -78.11 -11.74 21.25
CA ASP A 14 -78.63 -12.32 20.01
C ASP A 14 -77.97 -11.64 18.79
N PRO A 15 -77.06 -12.31 18.06
CA PRO A 15 -76.35 -11.75 16.90
C PRO A 15 -77.22 -11.77 15.61
N SER A 16 -78.51 -12.07 15.70
CA SER A 16 -79.42 -12.07 14.54
C SER A 16 -79.79 -10.65 14.08
N GLY A 17 -79.85 -9.67 14.99
CA GLY A 17 -80.29 -8.30 14.71
C GLY A 17 -79.29 -7.40 13.96
N ASN A 18 -78.13 -7.93 13.52
CA ASN A 18 -77.14 -7.17 12.75
C ASN A 18 -76.83 -7.83 11.38
N ARG A 19 -77.63 -8.84 10.99
CA ARG A 19 -77.39 -9.63 9.78
C ARG A 19 -78.17 -9.16 8.55
N GLU A 20 -78.94 -8.07 8.63
CA GLU A 20 -79.84 -7.62 7.54
C GLU A 20 -79.57 -6.18 7.03
N CYS A 21 -78.33 -5.68 7.09
CA CYS A 21 -77.91 -4.42 6.45
C CYS A 21 -76.55 -4.54 5.72
N ASN A 22 -76.27 -5.70 5.17
CA ASN A 22 -74.96 -6.14 4.65
C ASN A 22 -74.99 -6.47 3.14
N MET A 23 -76.05 -6.12 2.41
CA MET A 23 -76.11 -6.36 0.97
C MET A 23 -75.48 -5.24 0.11
N LEU A 24 -75.42 -4.00 0.61
CA LEU A 24 -74.77 -2.86 -0.07
C LEU A 24 -73.28 -2.68 0.26
N TRP A 25 -72.80 -3.29 1.34
CA TRP A 25 -71.41 -3.17 1.79
C TRP A 25 -70.48 -4.26 1.25
N ARG A 26 -71.02 -5.31 0.63
CA ARG A 26 -70.23 -6.37 -0.02
C ARG A 26 -69.16 -5.85 -1.00
N PRO A 27 -69.45 -4.94 -1.95
CA PRO A 27 -68.40 -4.40 -2.82
C PRO A 27 -67.41 -3.53 -2.04
N TYR A 28 -67.88 -2.78 -1.04
CA TYR A 28 -67.03 -1.91 -0.21
C TYR A 28 -66.00 -2.70 0.59
N THR A 29 -66.38 -3.86 1.13
CA THR A 29 -65.45 -4.75 1.84
C THR A 29 -64.34 -5.28 0.94
N PHE A 30 -64.62 -5.58 -0.33
CA PHE A 30 -63.59 -6.01 -1.28
C PHE A 30 -62.62 -4.87 -1.61
N VAL A 31 -63.13 -3.64 -1.80
CA VAL A 31 -62.30 -2.46 -2.06
C VAL A 31 -61.38 -2.15 -0.87
N VAL A 32 -61.88 -2.23 0.36
CA VAL A 32 -61.08 -1.99 1.58
C VAL A 32 -59.99 -3.06 1.73
N VAL A 33 -60.28 -4.33 1.46
CA VAL A 33 -59.27 -5.42 1.52
C VAL A 33 -58.17 -5.21 0.48
N ILE A 34 -58.52 -4.77 -0.74
CA ILE A 34 -57.53 -4.47 -1.80
C ILE A 34 -56.64 -3.29 -1.38
N ILE A 35 -57.21 -2.21 -0.84
CA ILE A 35 -56.44 -1.05 -0.37
C ILE A 35 -55.49 -1.44 0.76
N VAL A 36 -55.96 -2.23 1.74
CA VAL A 36 -55.11 -2.71 2.83
C VAL A 36 -53.98 -3.60 2.31
N GLY A 37 -54.26 -4.47 1.32
CA GLY A 37 -53.23 -5.29 0.66
C GLY A 37 -52.18 -4.45 -0.06
N LEU A 38 -52.58 -3.37 -0.75
CA LEU A 38 -51.66 -2.44 -1.40
C LEU A 38 -50.80 -1.69 -0.37
N ILE A 39 -51.37 -1.26 0.75
CA ILE A 39 -50.63 -0.58 1.82
C ILE A 39 -49.58 -1.52 2.42
N ILE A 40 -49.94 -2.77 2.73
CA ILE A 40 -49.01 -3.77 3.27
C ILE A 40 -47.89 -4.07 2.26
N SER A 41 -48.22 -4.19 0.97
CA SER A 41 -47.25 -4.40 -0.10
C SER A 41 -46.23 -3.25 -0.19
N LEU A 42 -46.69 -1.99 -0.15
CA LEU A 42 -45.81 -0.82 -0.18
C LEU A 42 -44.90 -0.74 1.06
N ILE A 43 -45.41 -1.08 2.25
CA ILE A 43 -44.60 -1.15 3.47
C ILE A 43 -43.52 -2.22 3.34
N PHE A 44 -43.86 -3.39 2.82
CA PHE A 44 -42.90 -4.49 2.62
C PHE A 44 -41.80 -4.11 1.63
N ILE A 45 -42.16 -3.50 0.49
CA ILE A 45 -41.19 -3.05 -0.52
C ILE A 45 -40.26 -1.97 0.06
N ASN A 46 -40.80 -0.99 0.78
CA ASN A 46 -40.00 0.06 1.40
C ASN A 46 -39.05 -0.48 2.48
N ALA A 47 -39.49 -1.44 3.30
CA ALA A 47 -38.63 -2.08 4.29
C ALA A 47 -37.47 -2.83 3.60
N ARG A 48 -37.74 -3.58 2.53
CA ARG A 48 -36.71 -4.28 1.75
C ARG A 48 -35.74 -3.29 1.09
N TYR A 49 -36.23 -2.19 0.53
CA TYR A 49 -35.40 -1.14 -0.05
C TYR A 49 -34.43 -0.52 0.97
N GLN A 50 -34.92 -0.23 2.19
CA GLN A 50 -34.08 0.30 3.27
C GLN A 50 -32.99 -0.70 3.69
N THR A 51 -33.32 -1.99 3.84
CA THR A 51 -32.33 -3.01 4.18
C THR A 51 -31.24 -3.15 3.12
N ILE A 52 -31.61 -3.08 1.83
CA ILE A 52 -30.66 -3.14 0.72
C ILE A 52 -29.74 -1.91 0.75
N LYS A 53 -30.29 -0.70 0.94
CA LYS A 53 -29.49 0.53 1.02
C LYS A 53 -28.51 0.52 2.20
N GLN A 54 -28.94 0.03 3.36
CA GLN A 54 -28.07 -0.13 4.53
C GLN A 54 -26.92 -1.10 4.24
N ASN A 55 -27.22 -2.25 3.64
CA ASN A 55 -26.22 -3.26 3.27
C ASN A 55 -25.20 -2.71 2.25
N TYR A 56 -25.61 -1.87 1.30
CA TYR A 56 -24.67 -1.23 0.38
C TYR A 56 -23.79 -0.19 1.06
N GLN A 57 -24.32 0.58 2.01
CA GLN A 57 -23.53 1.58 2.74
C GLN A 57 -22.51 0.91 3.68
N THR A 58 -22.91 -0.14 4.40
CA THR A 58 -22.00 -0.90 5.27
C THR A 58 -20.92 -1.61 4.46
N LEU A 59 -21.29 -2.22 3.33
CA LEU A 59 -20.33 -2.84 2.42
C LEU A 59 -19.38 -1.78 1.86
N LYS A 60 -19.87 -0.63 1.39
CA LYS A 60 -19.02 0.46 0.88
C LYS A 60 -18.08 1.00 1.95
N GLN A 61 -18.51 1.14 3.21
CA GLN A 61 -17.64 1.54 4.32
C GLN A 61 -16.54 0.51 4.58
N GLN A 62 -16.87 -0.79 4.60
CA GLN A 62 -15.87 -1.85 4.76
C GLN A 62 -14.89 -1.92 3.58
N TYR A 63 -15.37 -1.67 2.36
CA TYR A 63 -14.51 -1.59 1.17
C TYR A 63 -13.63 -0.35 1.18
N GLN A 64 -14.14 0.81 1.59
CA GLN A 64 -13.32 2.04 1.66
C GLN A 64 -12.25 1.94 2.75
N ALA A 65 -12.57 1.39 3.91
CA ALA A 65 -11.58 1.12 4.95
C ALA A 65 -10.46 0.18 4.44
N GLN A 66 -10.78 -0.81 3.60
CA GLN A 66 -9.78 -1.69 3.00
C GLN A 66 -9.01 -1.03 1.86
N ILE A 67 -9.67 -0.22 1.03
CA ILE A 67 -9.02 0.51 -0.08
C ILE A 67 -8.05 1.56 0.44
N GLU A 68 -8.34 2.22 1.57
CA GLU A 68 -7.40 3.16 2.19
C GLU A 68 -6.13 2.46 2.67
N VAL A 69 -6.24 1.26 3.24
CA VAL A 69 -5.07 0.44 3.63
C VAL A 69 -4.26 0.01 2.41
N VAL A 70 -4.93 -0.43 1.34
CA VAL A 70 -4.25 -0.89 0.10
C VAL A 70 -3.63 0.27 -0.67
N LYS A 71 -4.27 1.44 -0.73
CA LYS A 71 -3.70 2.65 -1.35
C LYS A 71 -2.42 3.07 -0.66
N LEU A 72 -2.40 3.05 0.68
CA LEU A 72 -1.21 3.39 1.46
C LEU A 72 -0.08 2.38 1.26
N GLN A 73 -0.40 1.12 0.93
CA GLN A 73 0.60 0.13 0.52
C GLN A 73 1.11 0.36 -0.90
N GLN A 74 0.25 0.76 -1.83
CA GLN A 74 0.64 0.98 -3.22
C GLN A 74 1.59 2.18 -3.37
N ASP A 75 1.32 3.29 -2.68
CA ASP A 75 2.18 4.47 -2.71
C ASP A 75 3.59 4.17 -2.20
N LYS A 76 3.72 3.26 -1.21
CA LYS A 76 5.02 2.80 -0.70
C LYS A 76 5.80 1.98 -1.73
N ILE A 77 5.12 1.15 -2.52
CA ILE A 77 5.76 0.31 -3.55
C ILE A 77 6.30 1.19 -4.69
N ASP A 78 5.52 2.16 -5.15
CA ASP A 78 5.92 3.03 -6.26
C ASP A 78 7.12 3.92 -5.87
N VAL A 79 7.16 4.41 -4.63
CA VAL A 79 8.31 5.18 -4.12
C VAL A 79 9.56 4.30 -4.01
N LEU A 80 9.44 3.06 -3.51
CA LEU A 80 10.56 2.12 -3.44
C LEU A 80 11.11 1.78 -4.83
N GLN A 81 10.23 1.48 -5.80
CA GLN A 81 10.65 1.19 -7.17
C GLN A 81 11.39 2.37 -7.81
N LYS A 82 10.93 3.60 -7.56
CA LYS A 82 11.61 4.80 -8.07
C LYS A 82 13.00 4.97 -7.47
N ILE A 83 13.17 4.70 -6.17
CA ILE A 83 14.47 4.73 -5.50
C ILE A 83 15.40 3.66 -6.08
N ASP A 84 14.90 2.43 -6.26
CA ASP A 84 15.67 1.31 -6.82
C ASP A 84 16.18 1.60 -8.22
N ILE A 85 15.32 2.13 -9.11
CA ILE A 85 15.70 2.48 -10.49
C ILE A 85 16.78 3.57 -10.48
N GLN A 86 16.58 4.64 -9.70
CA GLN A 86 17.53 5.76 -9.65
C GLN A 86 18.89 5.37 -9.07
N GLN A 87 18.91 4.50 -8.05
CA GLN A 87 20.17 4.04 -7.46
C GLN A 87 20.90 3.06 -8.37
N THR A 88 20.17 2.14 -9.01
CA THR A 88 20.75 1.17 -9.96
C THR A 88 21.40 1.86 -11.16
N GLU A 89 20.76 2.89 -11.73
CA GLU A 89 21.31 3.65 -12.86
C GLU A 89 22.61 4.37 -12.47
N LYS A 90 22.63 5.03 -11.30
CA LYS A 90 23.82 5.71 -10.77
C LYS A 90 24.97 4.73 -10.51
N LEU A 91 24.66 3.56 -9.95
CA LEU A 91 25.62 2.47 -9.72
C LEU A 91 26.23 1.98 -11.02
N ASN A 92 25.40 1.70 -12.03
CA ASN A 92 25.86 1.18 -13.32
C ASN A 92 26.74 2.18 -14.06
N ASN A 93 26.39 3.47 -14.05
CA ASN A 93 27.20 4.50 -14.69
C ASN A 93 28.57 4.65 -14.00
N ALA A 94 28.60 4.76 -12.67
CA ALA A 94 29.85 4.84 -11.91
C ALA A 94 30.73 3.59 -12.10
N LYS A 95 30.12 2.41 -12.18
CA LYS A 95 30.83 1.15 -12.44
C LYS A 95 31.42 1.10 -13.85
N ALA A 96 30.67 1.53 -14.86
CA ALA A 96 31.14 1.58 -16.25
C ALA A 96 32.34 2.54 -16.41
N GLU A 97 32.33 3.68 -15.72
CA GLU A 97 33.45 4.61 -15.73
C GLU A 97 34.70 4.00 -15.06
N LEU A 98 34.52 3.28 -13.95
CA LEU A 98 35.60 2.60 -13.25
C LEU A 98 36.20 1.46 -14.08
N ASP A 99 35.36 0.66 -14.74
CA ASP A 99 35.80 -0.43 -15.62
C ASP A 99 36.58 0.12 -16.82
N LYS A 100 36.10 1.22 -17.43
CA LYS A 100 36.82 1.92 -18.51
C LYS A 100 38.19 2.44 -18.06
N LEU A 101 38.27 2.97 -16.83
CA LEU A 101 39.55 3.41 -16.26
C LEU A 101 40.48 2.24 -15.97
N HIS A 102 39.95 1.13 -15.45
CA HIS A 102 40.69 -0.10 -15.19
C HIS A 102 41.28 -0.69 -16.47
N ASP A 103 40.49 -0.76 -17.55
CA ASP A 103 40.95 -1.24 -18.84
C ASP A 103 42.01 -0.32 -19.47
N ALA A 104 41.87 1.00 -19.34
CA ALA A 104 42.90 1.94 -19.79
C ALA A 104 44.22 1.78 -19.01
N VAL A 105 44.15 1.47 -17.71
CA VAL A 105 45.33 1.19 -16.88
C VAL A 105 45.96 -0.16 -17.22
N ARG A 106 45.14 -1.19 -17.49
CA ARG A 106 45.61 -2.52 -17.92
C ARG A 106 46.27 -2.46 -19.30
N ALA A 107 45.68 -1.73 -20.25
CA ALA A 107 46.24 -1.51 -21.58
C ALA A 107 47.48 -0.60 -21.58
N GLY A 108 47.86 -0.04 -20.43
CA GLY A 108 49.04 0.84 -20.29
C GLY A 108 48.86 2.23 -20.89
N THR A 109 47.66 2.58 -21.38
CA THR A 109 47.34 3.91 -21.94
C THR A 109 47.21 4.97 -20.85
N LYS A 110 46.86 4.56 -19.62
CA LYS A 110 46.87 5.40 -18.41
C LYS A 110 47.72 4.76 -17.31
N ARG A 111 48.31 5.59 -16.45
CA ARG A 111 49.15 5.14 -15.31
C ARG A 111 48.55 5.60 -13.99
N LEU A 112 48.51 4.70 -13.00
CA LEU A 112 48.20 5.04 -11.61
C LEU A 112 49.51 5.42 -10.91
N LEU A 113 49.59 6.66 -10.44
CA LEU A 113 50.73 7.21 -9.70
C LEU A 113 50.31 7.41 -8.24
N VAL A 114 51.20 7.05 -7.31
CA VAL A 114 51.02 7.35 -5.89
C VAL A 114 51.72 8.67 -5.59
N ASN A 115 50.99 9.62 -5.02
CA ASN A 115 51.62 10.78 -4.42
C ASN A 115 52.18 10.38 -3.05
N ALA A 116 53.43 9.92 -3.02
CA ALA A 116 54.14 9.60 -1.79
C ALA A 116 55.00 10.79 -1.36
N VAL A 117 54.75 11.31 -0.16
CA VAL A 117 55.60 12.35 0.45
C VAL A 117 56.65 11.64 1.30
N CYS A 118 57.86 11.46 0.76
CA CYS A 118 58.99 10.93 1.53
C CYS A 118 59.57 12.04 2.42
N ARG A 119 59.49 11.87 3.75
CA ARG A 119 60.20 12.75 4.69
C ARG A 119 61.68 12.35 4.73
N THR A 120 62.57 13.26 4.37
CA THR A 120 64.02 13.02 4.37
C THR A 120 64.51 12.85 5.82
N SER A 121 65.15 11.72 6.13
CA SER A 121 65.84 11.51 7.40
C SER A 121 67.15 12.33 7.42
N LYS A 122 67.49 12.91 8.58
CA LYS A 122 68.67 13.81 8.77
C LYS A 122 70.04 13.11 8.72
N THR A 123 70.11 11.85 8.30
CA THR A 123 71.37 11.10 8.26
C THR A 123 71.86 11.03 6.82
N THR A 124 72.99 11.70 6.54
CA THR A 124 73.66 11.71 5.24
C THR A 124 74.13 10.29 4.87
N THR A 125 73.29 9.51 4.20
CA THR A 125 73.71 8.30 3.50
C THR A 125 73.94 8.66 2.03
N ALA A 126 75.07 8.20 1.48
CA ALA A 126 75.58 8.55 0.17
C ALA A 126 74.51 8.49 -0.93
N GLN A 127 74.41 9.56 -1.75
CA GLN A 127 73.55 9.62 -2.93
C GLN A 127 73.99 8.56 -3.94
N SER A 128 73.37 7.39 -3.83
CA SER A 128 73.35 6.38 -4.88
C SER A 128 72.55 6.95 -6.04
N ARG A 129 73.22 7.20 -7.17
CA ARG A 129 72.61 7.70 -8.41
C ARG A 129 71.91 6.52 -9.11
N TYR A 130 70.79 6.07 -8.57
CA TYR A 130 69.86 5.23 -9.32
C TYR A 130 68.91 6.14 -10.08
N ASP A 131 68.85 5.94 -11.40
CA ASP A 131 67.73 6.39 -12.21
C ASP A 131 66.55 5.49 -11.83
N GLU A 132 65.98 5.75 -10.64
CA GLU A 132 64.95 4.92 -10.05
C GLU A 132 63.68 5.16 -10.85
N ALA A 133 63.28 4.16 -11.63
CA ALA A 133 62.06 4.19 -12.42
C ALA A 133 60.91 4.72 -11.55
N THR A 134 60.15 5.68 -12.07
CA THR A 134 59.05 6.33 -11.34
C THR A 134 58.20 5.27 -10.62
N PRO A 135 57.96 5.40 -9.30
CA PRO A 135 57.30 4.36 -8.51
C PRO A 135 55.90 4.08 -9.09
N GLN A 136 55.74 2.93 -9.72
CA GLN A 136 54.51 2.48 -10.34
C GLN A 136 53.99 1.26 -9.57
N PHE A 137 52.68 1.20 -9.33
CA PHE A 137 52.08 0.02 -8.71
C PHE A 137 52.35 -1.24 -9.54
N SER A 138 52.67 -2.33 -8.84
CA SER A 138 52.66 -3.67 -9.42
C SER A 138 51.27 -4.00 -9.96
N GLU A 139 51.19 -4.92 -10.93
CA GLU A 139 49.92 -5.27 -11.56
C GLU A 139 48.88 -5.78 -10.54
N ALA A 140 49.32 -6.58 -9.56
CA ALA A 140 48.47 -7.03 -8.45
C ALA A 140 47.94 -5.86 -7.60
N ALA A 141 48.81 -4.92 -7.22
CA ALA A 141 48.40 -3.77 -6.41
C ALA A 141 47.44 -2.82 -7.15
N ARG A 142 47.53 -2.72 -8.49
CA ARG A 142 46.53 -1.98 -9.29
C ARG A 142 45.17 -2.66 -9.24
N GLN A 143 45.12 -3.98 -9.41
CA GLN A 143 43.87 -4.73 -9.36
C GLN A 143 43.20 -4.63 -7.97
N ASP A 144 43.98 -4.74 -6.90
CA ASP A 144 43.48 -4.61 -5.53
C ASP A 144 42.95 -3.19 -5.25
N TYR A 145 43.62 -2.15 -5.76
CA TYR A 145 43.13 -0.78 -5.66
C TYR A 145 41.76 -0.60 -6.33
N PHE A 146 41.59 -1.09 -7.56
CA PHE A 146 40.30 -1.01 -8.26
C PHE A 146 39.22 -1.82 -7.56
N ARG A 147 39.53 -3.03 -7.07
CA ARG A 147 38.60 -3.83 -6.27
C ARG A 147 38.17 -3.10 -5.01
N LEU A 148 39.10 -2.46 -4.29
CA LEU A 148 38.77 -1.66 -3.11
C LEU A 148 37.84 -0.48 -3.47
N ARG A 149 38.10 0.21 -4.58
CA ARG A 149 37.26 1.32 -5.05
C ARG A 149 35.84 0.86 -5.40
N VAL A 150 35.69 -0.32 -6.02
CA VAL A 150 34.37 -0.95 -6.27
C VAL A 150 33.65 -1.20 -4.95
N MET A 151 34.31 -1.84 -3.98
CA MET A 151 33.69 -2.17 -2.69
C MET A 151 33.28 -0.92 -1.91
N ILE A 152 34.07 0.15 -1.93
CA ILE A 152 33.71 1.43 -1.28
C ILE A 152 32.46 2.02 -1.94
N ALA A 153 32.42 2.09 -3.27
CA ALA A 153 31.27 2.63 -3.99
C ALA A 153 30.00 1.82 -3.75
N GLU A 154 30.11 0.48 -3.68
CA GLU A 154 28.98 -0.40 -3.38
C GLU A 154 28.46 -0.18 -1.94
N ASN A 155 29.36 -0.15 -0.95
CA ASN A 155 28.99 0.09 0.45
C ASN A 155 28.36 1.49 0.65
N GLU A 156 28.88 2.52 -0.02
CA GLU A 156 28.30 3.87 0.00
C GLU A 156 26.86 3.85 -0.52
N LYS A 157 26.62 3.14 -1.64
CA LYS A 157 25.29 3.02 -2.23
C LYS A 157 24.32 2.22 -1.39
N GLN A 158 24.77 1.12 -0.79
CA GLN A 158 23.98 0.37 0.18
C GLN A 158 23.58 1.27 1.36
N THR A 159 24.52 2.06 1.88
CA THR A 159 24.25 2.96 3.01
C THR A 159 23.26 4.07 2.63
N GLU A 160 23.41 4.70 1.47
CA GLU A 160 22.44 5.69 0.94
C GLU A 160 21.04 5.09 0.78
N TYR A 161 20.96 3.86 0.26
CA TYR A 161 19.71 3.13 0.13
C TYR A 161 19.04 2.91 1.49
N LEU A 162 19.77 2.39 2.48
CA LEU A 162 19.21 2.20 3.83
C LEU A 162 18.73 3.51 4.46
N GLN A 163 19.47 4.61 4.27
CA GLN A 163 19.06 5.93 4.76
C GLN A 163 17.77 6.43 4.08
N GLN A 164 17.65 6.27 2.76
CA GLN A 164 16.45 6.63 2.01
C GLN A 164 15.26 5.74 2.41
N TYR A 165 15.49 4.45 2.60
CA TYR A 165 14.48 3.49 3.04
C TYR A 165 13.90 3.87 4.41
N ILE A 166 14.76 4.14 5.41
CA ILE A 166 14.33 4.56 6.76
C ILE A 166 13.51 5.86 6.68
N LYS A 167 13.98 6.87 5.93
CA LYS A 167 13.25 8.14 5.78
C LYS A 167 11.86 7.97 5.15
N THR A 168 11.72 7.01 4.24
CA THR A 168 10.47 6.77 3.51
C THR A 168 9.50 5.89 4.29
N GLN A 169 9.99 4.88 5.01
CA GLN A 169 9.16 3.87 5.66
C GLN A 169 8.85 4.16 7.14
N CYS A 170 9.70 4.92 7.84
CA CYS A 170 9.52 5.26 9.27
C CYS A 170 8.91 6.64 9.50
N GLN A 171 8.23 7.20 8.49
CA GLN A 171 7.47 8.45 8.58
C GLN A 171 6.04 8.21 9.07
#